data_AF-A0A377XPZ1-F1
#
_entry.id   AF-A0A377XPZ1-F1
#
_cell.length_a   1.000
_cell.length_b   1.000
_cell.length_c   1.000
_cell.angle_alpha   90.00
_cell.angle_beta   90.00
_cell.angle_gamma   90.00
#
_symmetry.space_group_name_H-M   'P 1'
#
loop_
_entity.id
_entity.type
_entity.pdbx_description
1 polymer ?
#
loop_
_entity_poly.entity_id
_entity_poly.type
_entity_poly.pdbx_seq_one_letter_code
_entity_poly.pdbx_strand_id
1 'polypeptide(L)'
;MQVLSDRTTNIRASVRDTQFELMLAIALVVMIIYLFLRNVPATIIPGVAVPLSLVGTFAVMVFLDFSINNLTLMALTIATGFVVDDAIVVIENISRYIEKGEKPLAAALKGAGEIGFTIISLTFSLIAVLIPLLFMGDIVGRLFREFAVTLAVAILISAVVSLTLTPMMCARMLSHESLRKQNRFSRASERFFERVIAVYGRWLSRVLNHPWLTLGVALSTLALSIILWVFIPKGFFPIQDNGIIQGTLQAPQSVSFASMAERQRQVASIILKDPAVESLTSFVGVDGTKPGAEQRPSADQPQAAG
;
A
#
# COMPACT_ATOMS: atom_id res chain seq x y z
N MET A 1 32.51 18.13 -14.30
CA MET A 1 31.21 18.62 -13.79
C MET A 1 30.75 17.65 -12.71
N GLN A 2 30.84 18.05 -11.44
CA GLN A 2 30.24 17.29 -10.32
C GLN A 2 28.79 17.74 -10.18
N VAL A 3 27.85 16.78 -10.18
CA VAL A 3 26.41 17.05 -10.07
C VAL A 3 26.11 17.34 -8.60
N LEU A 4 25.77 18.58 -8.27
CA LEU A 4 25.63 19.09 -6.89
C LEU A 4 24.35 18.65 -6.16
N SER A 5 23.31 18.25 -6.89
CA SER A 5 22.06 17.73 -6.34
C SER A 5 21.36 16.95 -7.43
N ASP A 6 21.65 15.65 -7.51
CA ASP A 6 20.95 14.77 -8.43
C ASP A 6 19.73 14.17 -7.74
N ARG A 7 18.54 14.73 -7.97
CA ARG A 7 17.31 14.10 -7.48
C ARG A 7 17.05 12.73 -8.13
N THR A 8 17.74 12.40 -9.23
CA THR A 8 17.59 11.10 -9.89
C THR A 8 18.27 9.97 -9.12
N THR A 9 19.25 10.22 -8.24
CA THR A 9 19.79 9.16 -7.37
C THR A 9 18.77 8.73 -6.32
N ASN A 10 18.10 9.69 -5.67
CA ASN A 10 17.00 9.39 -4.75
C ASN A 10 15.81 8.73 -5.48
N ILE A 11 15.43 9.20 -6.68
CA ILE A 11 14.36 8.54 -7.45
C ILE A 11 14.77 7.12 -7.87
N ARG A 12 15.99 6.89 -8.35
CA ARG A 12 16.46 5.54 -8.72
C ARG A 12 16.60 4.62 -7.50
N ALA A 13 17.05 5.16 -6.36
CA ALA A 13 17.13 4.43 -5.10
C ALA A 13 15.72 4.03 -4.63
N SER A 14 14.78 4.98 -4.53
CA SER A 14 13.39 4.68 -4.17
C SER A 14 12.71 3.73 -5.14
N VAL A 15 12.95 3.84 -6.46
CA VAL A 15 12.41 2.89 -7.45
C VAL A 15 13.03 1.50 -7.28
N ARG A 16 14.34 1.39 -7.06
CA ARG A 16 15.01 0.10 -6.85
C ARG A 16 14.56 -0.56 -5.55
N ASP A 17 14.42 0.23 -4.48
CA ASP A 17 13.96 -0.25 -3.18
C ASP A 17 12.49 -0.67 -3.28
N THR A 18 11.65 0.10 -3.96
CA THR A 18 10.25 -0.28 -4.26
C THR A 18 10.18 -1.57 -5.10
N GLN A 19 11.03 -1.73 -6.12
CA GLN A 19 11.09 -2.95 -6.91
C GLN A 19 11.49 -4.15 -6.05
N PHE A 20 12.48 -3.98 -5.17
CA PHE A 20 12.89 -5.01 -4.23
C PHE A 20 11.76 -5.36 -3.25
N GLU A 21 11.09 -4.35 -2.67
CA GLU A 21 9.97 -4.55 -1.76
C GLU A 21 8.78 -5.22 -2.44
N LEU A 22 8.44 -4.84 -3.68
CA LEU A 22 7.39 -5.50 -4.47
C LEU A 22 7.75 -6.95 -4.76
N MET A 23 8.99 -7.24 -5.17
CA MET A 23 9.46 -8.60 -5.40
C MET A 23 9.47 -9.43 -4.11
N LEU A 24 9.91 -8.84 -3.00
CA LEU A 24 9.91 -9.48 -1.68
C LEU A 24 8.48 -9.76 -1.22
N ALA A 25 7.55 -8.80 -1.38
CA ALA A 25 6.15 -8.96 -1.05
C ALA A 25 5.51 -10.07 -1.89
N ILE A 26 5.72 -10.08 -3.20
CA ILE A 26 5.24 -11.17 -4.09
C ILE A 26 5.84 -12.51 -3.65
N ALA A 27 7.14 -12.57 -3.37
CA ALA A 27 7.80 -13.79 -2.92
C ALA A 27 7.25 -14.30 -1.59
N LEU A 28 7.01 -13.40 -0.62
CA LEU A 28 6.42 -13.73 0.68
C LEU A 28 4.98 -14.20 0.53
N VAL A 29 4.18 -13.54 -0.32
CA VAL A 29 2.82 -13.95 -0.67
C VAL A 29 2.83 -15.35 -1.29
N VAL A 30 3.68 -15.60 -2.29
CA VAL A 30 3.79 -16.93 -2.92
C VAL A 30 4.25 -17.98 -1.89
N MET A 31 5.19 -17.64 -1.02
CA MET A 31 5.69 -18.54 0.04
C MET A 31 4.60 -18.88 1.06
N ILE A 32 3.83 -17.91 1.53
CA ILE A 32 2.76 -18.15 2.50
C ILE A 32 1.62 -18.95 1.86
N ILE A 33 1.26 -18.64 0.61
CA ILE A 33 0.28 -19.42 -0.16
C ILE A 33 0.75 -20.87 -0.33
N TYR A 34 2.04 -21.09 -0.64
CA TYR A 34 2.60 -22.44 -0.72
C TYR A 34 2.52 -23.17 0.62
N LEU A 35 2.79 -22.47 1.74
CA LEU A 35 2.72 -23.04 3.09
C LEU A 35 1.29 -23.50 3.44
N PHE A 36 0.28 -22.72 3.02
CA PHE A 36 -1.14 -22.97 3.24
C PHE A 36 -1.71 -24.05 2.31
N LEU A 37 -1.56 -23.88 0.99
CA LEU A 37 -2.18 -24.77 -0.02
C LEU A 37 -1.37 -26.04 -0.29
N ARG A 38 -0.03 -26.00 -0.11
CA ARG A 38 0.90 -27.14 -0.27
C ARG A 38 0.83 -27.87 -1.60
N ASN A 39 0.25 -27.22 -2.59
CA ASN A 39 0.04 -27.73 -3.92
C ASN A 39 0.63 -26.69 -4.88
N VAL A 40 1.65 -27.12 -5.63
CA VAL A 40 2.38 -26.27 -6.57
C VAL A 40 1.44 -25.66 -7.62
N PRO A 41 0.59 -26.44 -8.32
CA PRO A 41 -0.48 -25.91 -9.16
C PRO A 41 -1.35 -24.84 -8.50
N ALA A 42 -1.82 -25.08 -7.27
CA ALA A 42 -2.67 -24.11 -6.55
C ALA A 42 -1.91 -22.83 -6.15
N THR A 43 -0.59 -22.91 -5.99
CA THR A 43 0.27 -21.77 -5.66
C THR A 43 0.61 -20.92 -6.88
N ILE A 44 0.74 -21.55 -8.06
CA ILE A 44 1.05 -20.83 -9.32
C ILE A 44 -0.09 -19.90 -9.72
N ILE A 45 -1.35 -20.27 -9.42
CA ILE A 45 -2.52 -19.49 -9.85
C ILE A 45 -2.50 -18.08 -9.25
N PRO A 46 -2.40 -17.87 -7.92
CA PRO A 46 -2.20 -16.52 -7.36
C PRO A 46 -0.88 -15.88 -7.81
N GLY A 47 0.18 -16.69 -7.97
CA GLY A 47 1.48 -16.20 -8.46
C GLY A 47 1.44 -15.57 -9.85
N VAL A 48 0.46 -15.91 -10.69
CA VAL A 48 0.21 -15.27 -11.99
C VAL A 48 -0.86 -14.18 -11.89
N ALA A 49 -1.94 -14.42 -11.12
CA ALA A 49 -3.04 -13.49 -10.98
C ALA A 49 -2.63 -12.14 -10.37
N VAL A 50 -1.73 -12.17 -9.38
CA VAL A 50 -1.25 -10.96 -8.69
C VAL A 50 -0.45 -10.04 -9.63
N PRO A 51 0.65 -10.49 -10.28
CA PRO A 51 1.36 -9.65 -11.24
C PRO A 51 0.47 -9.14 -12.37
N LEU A 52 -0.43 -9.98 -12.90
CA LEU A 52 -1.32 -9.57 -13.98
C LEU A 52 -2.25 -8.43 -13.55
N SER A 53 -2.81 -8.52 -12.34
CA SER A 53 -3.70 -7.48 -11.80
C SER A 53 -2.96 -6.16 -11.55
N LEU A 54 -1.72 -6.24 -11.05
CA LEU A 54 -0.87 -5.06 -10.86
C LEU A 54 -0.50 -4.41 -12.19
N VAL A 55 -0.09 -5.20 -13.19
CA VAL A 55 0.21 -4.69 -14.54
C VAL A 55 -1.02 -4.05 -15.18
N GLY A 56 -2.20 -4.66 -15.04
CA GLY A 56 -3.46 -4.06 -15.47
C GLY A 56 -3.74 -2.74 -14.77
N THR A 57 -3.46 -2.64 -13.47
CA THR A 57 -3.63 -1.41 -12.69
C THR A 57 -2.69 -0.32 -13.20
N PHE A 58 -1.42 -0.63 -13.47
CA PHE A 58 -0.48 0.31 -14.07
C PHE A 58 -0.96 0.83 -15.42
N ALA A 59 -1.56 -0.01 -16.27
CA ALA A 59 -2.11 0.43 -17.54
C ALA A 59 -3.19 1.51 -17.34
N VAL A 60 -4.12 1.30 -16.40
CA VAL A 60 -5.17 2.29 -16.08
C VAL A 60 -4.58 3.55 -15.43
N MET A 61 -3.58 3.42 -14.56
CA MET A 61 -2.89 4.58 -13.98
C MET A 61 -2.27 5.47 -15.05
N VAL A 62 -1.68 4.88 -16.09
CA VAL A 62 -1.15 5.63 -17.24
C VAL A 62 -2.27 6.36 -17.99
N PHE A 63 -3.43 5.72 -18.20
CA PHE A 63 -4.59 6.38 -18.83
C PHE A 63 -5.18 7.53 -18.00
N LEU A 64 -4.98 7.52 -16.68
CA LEU A 64 -5.46 8.55 -15.75
C LEU A 64 -4.39 9.61 -15.44
N ASP A 65 -3.23 9.58 -16.11
CA ASP A 65 -2.08 10.45 -15.88
C ASP A 65 -1.59 10.45 -14.43
N PHE A 66 -1.71 9.31 -13.73
CA PHE A 66 -1.23 9.17 -12.37
C PHE A 66 0.26 8.86 -12.33
N SER A 67 0.97 9.57 -11.46
CA SER A 67 2.40 9.35 -11.22
C SER A 67 2.63 8.15 -10.30
N ILE A 68 3.78 7.49 -10.44
CA ILE A 68 4.25 6.54 -9.43
C ILE A 68 4.87 7.34 -8.30
N ASN A 69 4.21 7.36 -7.15
CA ASN A 69 4.64 8.01 -5.92
C ASN A 69 4.34 7.14 -4.69
N ASN A 70 4.81 7.56 -3.53
CA ASN A 70 4.68 6.81 -2.27
C ASN A 70 3.23 6.39 -1.96
N LEU A 71 2.23 7.22 -2.28
CA LEU A 71 0.82 6.90 -2.01
C LEU A 71 0.29 5.82 -2.97
N THR A 72 0.53 5.99 -4.27
CA THR A 72 0.15 4.97 -5.26
C THR A 72 0.86 3.64 -5.02
N LEU A 73 2.10 3.65 -4.54
CA LEU A 73 2.83 2.45 -4.16
C LEU A 73 2.21 1.76 -2.95
N MET A 74 1.86 2.52 -1.89
CA MET A 74 1.11 1.96 -0.76
C MET A 74 -0.23 1.37 -1.19
N ALA A 75 -0.95 2.02 -2.12
CA ALA A 75 -2.19 1.50 -2.67
C ALA A 75 -1.97 0.15 -3.37
N LEU A 76 -0.91 0.01 -4.19
CA LEU A 76 -0.57 -1.24 -4.88
C LEU A 76 -0.13 -2.34 -3.91
N THR A 77 0.61 -1.99 -2.86
CA THR A 77 1.01 -2.95 -1.80
C THR A 77 -0.22 -3.50 -1.08
N ILE A 78 -1.16 -2.63 -0.68
CA ILE A 78 -2.42 -3.05 -0.06
C ILE A 78 -3.28 -3.86 -1.04
N ALA A 79 -3.38 -3.40 -2.29
CA ALA A 79 -4.13 -4.08 -3.34
C ALA A 79 -3.65 -5.51 -3.60
N THR A 80 -2.34 -5.76 -3.46
CA THR A 80 -1.77 -7.10 -3.57
C THR A 80 -2.45 -8.07 -2.60
N GLY A 81 -2.75 -7.64 -1.37
CA GLY A 81 -3.50 -8.44 -0.39
C GLY A 81 -4.91 -8.78 -0.88
N PHE A 82 -5.67 -7.77 -1.35
CA PHE A 82 -7.01 -7.99 -1.88
C PHE A 82 -7.02 -8.92 -3.10
N VAL A 83 -6.04 -8.79 -4.00
CA VAL A 83 -5.92 -9.64 -5.19
C VAL A 83 -5.67 -11.10 -4.82
N VAL A 84 -4.83 -11.32 -3.82
CA VAL A 84 -4.53 -12.64 -3.29
C VAL A 84 -5.77 -13.26 -2.67
N ASP A 85 -6.50 -12.50 -1.83
CA ASP A 85 -7.70 -12.97 -1.15
C ASP A 85 -8.78 -13.44 -2.15
N ASP A 86 -9.04 -12.65 -3.20
CA ASP A 86 -10.00 -13.03 -4.25
C ASP A 86 -9.59 -14.32 -4.96
N ALA A 87 -8.31 -14.46 -5.33
CA ALA A 87 -7.82 -15.66 -5.99
C ALA A 87 -7.92 -16.89 -5.08
N ILE A 88 -7.56 -16.74 -3.79
CA ILE A 88 -7.61 -17.84 -2.80
C ILE A 88 -9.05 -18.32 -2.60
N VAL A 89 -10.01 -17.41 -2.39
CA VAL A 89 -11.42 -17.78 -2.17
C VAL A 89 -11.96 -18.58 -3.35
N VAL A 90 -11.61 -18.20 -4.58
CA VAL A 90 -12.00 -18.93 -5.80
C VAL A 90 -11.36 -20.31 -5.86
N ILE A 91 -10.05 -20.41 -5.62
CA ILE A 91 -9.33 -21.68 -5.65
C ILE A 91 -9.86 -22.63 -4.57
N GLU A 92 -10.09 -22.14 -3.35
CA GLU A 92 -10.58 -22.94 -2.23
C GLU A 92 -11.97 -23.52 -2.55
N ASN A 93 -12.87 -22.69 -3.10
CA ASN A 93 -14.20 -23.16 -3.45
C ASN A 93 -14.16 -24.22 -4.57
N ILE A 94 -13.34 -24.02 -5.61
CA ILE A 94 -13.20 -24.97 -6.71
C ILE A 94 -12.53 -26.26 -6.23
N SER A 95 -11.47 -26.16 -5.41
CA SER A 95 -10.76 -27.30 -4.82
C SER A 95 -11.71 -28.20 -4.04
N ARG A 96 -12.60 -27.61 -3.24
CA ARG A 96 -13.62 -28.33 -2.48
C ARG A 96 -14.54 -29.18 -3.37
N TYR A 97 -14.89 -28.73 -4.58
CA TYR A 97 -15.69 -29.51 -5.52
C TYR A 97 -14.88 -30.63 -6.20
N ILE A 98 -13.62 -30.36 -6.51
CA ILE A 98 -12.72 -31.38 -7.04
C ILE A 98 -12.54 -32.48 -5.99
N GLU A 99 -12.28 -32.15 -4.73
CA GLU A 99 -12.15 -33.12 -3.63
C GLU A 99 -13.40 -34.00 -3.45
N LYS A 100 -14.60 -33.44 -3.69
CA LYS A 100 -15.88 -34.17 -3.67
C LYS A 100 -16.09 -35.12 -4.85
N GLY A 101 -15.19 -35.13 -5.84
CA GLY A 101 -15.25 -36.03 -6.99
C GLY A 101 -15.61 -35.36 -8.32
N GLU A 102 -15.86 -34.06 -8.36
CA GLU A 102 -16.27 -33.39 -9.60
C GLU A 102 -15.08 -33.19 -10.57
N LYS A 103 -15.33 -33.31 -11.88
CA LYS A 103 -14.30 -33.05 -12.91
C LYS A 103 -13.84 -31.59 -12.82
N PRO A 104 -12.54 -31.27 -13.00
CA PRO A 104 -11.98 -29.92 -12.81
C PRO A 104 -12.73 -28.79 -13.54
N LEU A 105 -13.15 -29.02 -14.78
CA LEU A 105 -13.92 -28.02 -15.54
C LEU A 105 -15.32 -27.76 -14.94
N ALA A 106 -16.02 -28.83 -14.53
CA ALA A 106 -17.34 -28.71 -13.91
C ALA A 106 -17.24 -28.04 -12.53
N ALA A 107 -16.24 -28.44 -11.75
CA ALA A 107 -15.93 -27.83 -10.46
C ALA A 107 -15.59 -26.35 -10.59
N ALA A 108 -14.84 -25.94 -11.63
CA ALA A 108 -14.51 -24.54 -11.88
C ALA A 108 -15.74 -23.70 -12.24
N LEU A 109 -16.61 -24.19 -13.14
CA LEU A 109 -17.84 -23.48 -13.51
C LEU A 109 -18.81 -23.35 -12.34
N LYS A 110 -19.01 -24.45 -11.60
CA LYS A 110 -19.89 -24.46 -10.42
C LYS A 110 -19.33 -23.61 -9.29
N GLY A 111 -18.03 -23.75 -9.02
CA GLY A 111 -17.34 -23.01 -7.98
C GLY A 111 -17.34 -21.50 -8.24
N ALA A 112 -17.02 -21.08 -9.47
CA ALA A 112 -17.07 -19.67 -9.87
C ALA A 112 -18.51 -19.11 -9.85
N GLY A 113 -19.50 -19.90 -10.25
CA GLY A 113 -20.92 -19.50 -10.21
C GLY A 113 -21.45 -19.26 -8.81
N GLU A 114 -21.04 -20.07 -7.83
CA GLU A 114 -21.48 -19.96 -6.42
C GLU A 114 -20.93 -18.69 -5.74
N ILE A 115 -19.65 -18.38 -5.96
CA ILE A 115 -18.95 -17.27 -5.29
C ILE A 115 -18.94 -15.97 -6.09
N GLY A 116 -19.28 -16.02 -7.38
CA GLY A 116 -19.17 -14.86 -8.26
C GLY A 116 -19.94 -13.65 -7.76
N PHE A 117 -21.17 -13.86 -7.28
CA PHE A 117 -21.97 -12.81 -6.68
C PHE A 117 -21.31 -12.22 -5.42
N THR A 118 -20.74 -13.08 -4.57
CA THR A 118 -20.06 -12.67 -3.33
C THR A 118 -18.84 -11.79 -3.63
N ILE A 119 -18.02 -12.17 -4.62
CA ILE A 119 -16.82 -11.41 -5.01
C ILE A 119 -17.20 -10.05 -5.57
N ILE A 120 -18.21 -9.99 -6.45
CA ILE A 120 -18.71 -8.72 -7.00
C ILE A 120 -19.25 -7.83 -5.87
N SER A 121 -20.05 -8.39 -4.96
CA SER A 121 -20.63 -7.64 -3.84
C SER A 121 -19.55 -7.09 -2.89
N LEU A 122 -18.54 -7.91 -2.55
CA LEU A 122 -17.40 -7.50 -1.73
C LEU A 122 -16.61 -6.38 -2.43
N THR A 123 -16.35 -6.53 -3.72
CA THR A 123 -15.62 -5.55 -4.55
C THR A 123 -16.30 -4.18 -4.50
N PHE A 124 -17.59 -4.11 -4.80
CA PHE A 124 -18.32 -2.85 -4.76
C PHE A 124 -18.43 -2.27 -3.34
N SER A 125 -18.53 -3.12 -2.32
CA SER A 125 -18.56 -2.68 -0.92
C SER A 125 -17.22 -2.05 -0.50
N LEU A 126 -16.10 -2.64 -0.90
CA LEU A 126 -14.76 -2.08 -0.65
C LEU A 126 -14.58 -0.75 -1.39
N ILE A 127 -15.00 -0.66 -2.64
CA ILE A 127 -14.96 0.60 -3.41
C ILE A 127 -15.81 1.66 -2.72
N ALA A 128 -16.99 1.30 -2.19
CA ALA A 128 -17.86 2.24 -1.50
C ALA A 128 -17.20 2.87 -0.26
N VAL A 129 -16.37 2.12 0.47
CA VAL A 129 -15.58 2.64 1.60
C VAL A 129 -14.53 3.68 1.14
N LEU A 130 -14.08 3.63 -0.11
CA LEU A 130 -13.12 4.57 -0.68
C LEU A 130 -13.77 5.84 -1.24
N ILE A 131 -15.07 5.84 -1.50
CA ILE A 131 -15.79 6.99 -2.07
C ILE A 131 -15.58 8.29 -1.27
N PRO A 132 -15.68 8.30 0.09
CA PRO A 132 -15.46 9.52 0.86
C PRO A 132 -14.08 10.15 0.64
N LEU A 133 -13.04 9.35 0.36
CA LEU A 133 -11.69 9.87 0.10
C LEU A 133 -11.63 10.67 -1.20
N LEU A 134 -12.46 10.34 -2.20
CA LEU A 134 -12.51 11.06 -3.49
C LEU A 134 -13.08 12.48 -3.35
N PHE A 135 -13.91 12.69 -2.32
CA PHE A 135 -14.57 13.96 -2.01
C PHE A 135 -13.78 14.83 -1.02
N MET A 136 -12.61 14.38 -0.56
CA MET A 136 -11.74 15.25 0.24
C MET A 136 -11.23 16.41 -0.62
N GLY A 137 -11.33 17.63 -0.09
CA GLY A 137 -10.85 18.85 -0.73
C GLY A 137 -9.34 19.07 -0.56
N ASP A 138 -8.86 20.20 -1.08
CA ASP A 138 -7.50 20.70 -0.90
C ASP A 138 -6.38 19.82 -1.49
N ILE A 139 -5.14 20.18 -1.18
CA ILE A 139 -3.92 19.46 -1.61
C ILE A 139 -3.95 18.02 -1.08
N VAL A 140 -4.46 17.84 0.14
CA VAL A 140 -4.62 16.53 0.79
C VAL A 140 -5.57 15.63 -0.01
N GLY A 141 -6.70 16.17 -0.47
CA GLY A 141 -7.65 15.43 -1.29
C GLY A 141 -7.09 14.95 -2.62
N ARG A 142 -6.20 15.73 -3.26
CA ARG A 142 -5.53 15.28 -4.51
C ARG A 142 -4.64 14.07 -4.27
N LEU A 143 -3.87 14.10 -3.18
CA LEU A 143 -2.99 13.01 -2.78
C LEU A 143 -3.77 11.73 -2.43
N PHE A 144 -4.84 11.84 -1.65
CA PHE A 144 -5.70 10.70 -1.30
C PHE A 144 -6.56 10.21 -2.46
N ARG A 145 -6.85 11.06 -3.46
CA ARG A 145 -7.54 10.65 -4.69
C ARG A 145 -6.71 9.67 -5.51
N GLU A 146 -5.41 9.96 -5.72
CA GLU A 146 -4.52 9.04 -6.42
C GLU A 146 -4.45 7.68 -5.69
N PHE A 147 -4.33 7.70 -4.36
CA PHE A 147 -4.40 6.48 -3.54
C PHE A 147 -5.72 5.70 -3.74
N ALA A 148 -6.85 6.37 -3.54
CA ALA A 148 -8.16 5.73 -3.53
C ALA A 148 -8.54 5.17 -4.91
N VAL A 149 -8.28 5.92 -5.98
CA VAL A 149 -8.57 5.48 -7.35
C VAL A 149 -7.64 4.35 -7.76
N THR A 150 -6.33 4.42 -7.47
CA THR A 150 -5.40 3.31 -7.76
C THR A 150 -5.84 2.03 -7.05
N LEU A 151 -6.21 2.11 -5.78
CA LEU A 151 -6.70 0.95 -5.02
C LEU A 151 -8.02 0.40 -5.60
N ALA A 152 -9.00 1.27 -5.90
CA ALA A 152 -10.28 0.86 -6.47
C ALA A 152 -10.12 0.17 -7.83
N VAL A 153 -9.26 0.71 -8.69
CA VAL A 153 -8.94 0.10 -9.99
C VAL A 153 -8.29 -1.26 -9.80
N ALA A 154 -7.34 -1.39 -8.87
CA ALA A 154 -6.69 -2.66 -8.60
C ALA A 154 -7.66 -3.74 -8.11
N ILE A 155 -8.60 -3.37 -7.23
CA ILE A 155 -9.66 -4.28 -6.75
C ILE A 155 -10.61 -4.66 -7.90
N LEU A 156 -10.99 -3.72 -8.77
CA LEU A 156 -11.83 -4.03 -9.94
C LEU A 156 -11.14 -5.01 -10.91
N ILE A 157 -9.87 -4.77 -11.20
CA ILE A 157 -9.08 -5.66 -12.07
C ILE A 157 -8.90 -7.02 -11.41
N SER A 158 -8.67 -7.06 -10.09
CA SER A 158 -8.65 -8.30 -9.32
C SER A 158 -9.93 -9.10 -9.51
N ALA A 159 -11.10 -8.48 -9.34
CA ALA A 159 -12.39 -9.14 -9.49
C ALA A 159 -12.57 -9.72 -10.90
N VAL A 160 -12.13 -8.99 -11.93
CA VAL A 160 -12.15 -9.50 -13.31
C VAL A 160 -11.22 -10.72 -13.45
N VAL A 161 -9.98 -10.62 -12.97
CA VAL A 161 -8.98 -11.70 -13.05
C VAL A 161 -9.43 -12.93 -12.26
N SER A 162 -10.00 -12.74 -11.07
CA SER A 162 -10.45 -13.81 -10.18
C SER A 162 -11.69 -14.55 -10.68
N LEU A 163 -12.55 -13.89 -11.47
CA LEU A 163 -13.73 -14.53 -12.07
C LEU A 163 -13.49 -15.08 -13.48
N THR A 164 -12.35 -14.75 -14.10
CA THR A 164 -12.04 -15.18 -15.48
C THR A 164 -10.82 -16.09 -15.56
N LEU A 165 -9.64 -15.57 -15.22
CA LEU A 165 -8.37 -16.28 -15.32
C LEU A 165 -8.26 -17.37 -14.26
N THR A 166 -8.60 -17.06 -13.01
CA THR A 166 -8.45 -18.01 -11.89
C THR A 166 -9.25 -19.30 -12.11
N PRO A 167 -10.55 -19.29 -12.48
CA PRO A 167 -11.32 -20.51 -12.74
C PRO A 167 -10.79 -21.26 -13.96
N MET A 168 -10.33 -20.55 -15.00
CA MET A 168 -9.74 -21.17 -16.19
C MET A 168 -8.44 -21.92 -15.85
N MET A 169 -7.56 -21.30 -15.07
CA MET A 169 -6.33 -21.96 -14.61
C MET A 169 -6.64 -23.12 -13.66
N CYS A 170 -7.62 -22.97 -12.76
CA CYS A 170 -8.09 -24.06 -11.89
C CYS A 170 -8.55 -25.27 -12.71
N ALA A 171 -9.40 -25.05 -13.72
CA ALA A 171 -9.92 -26.12 -14.59
C ALA A 171 -8.83 -26.89 -15.35
N ARG A 172 -7.69 -26.24 -15.64
CA ARG A 172 -6.57 -26.82 -16.40
C ARG A 172 -5.47 -27.41 -15.53
N MET A 173 -5.20 -26.83 -14.36
CA MET A 173 -4.04 -27.15 -13.54
C MET A 173 -4.38 -27.97 -12.28
N LEU A 174 -5.62 -27.87 -11.76
CA LEU A 174 -6.06 -28.65 -10.62
C LEU A 174 -6.64 -29.99 -11.08
N SER A 175 -6.26 -31.07 -10.37
CA SER A 175 -6.76 -32.42 -10.61
C SER A 175 -6.81 -33.19 -9.28
N HIS A 176 -7.61 -34.25 -9.23
CA HIS A 176 -7.66 -35.14 -8.06
C HIS A 176 -6.29 -35.65 -7.63
N GLU A 177 -5.43 -35.97 -8.59
CA GLU A 177 -4.08 -36.45 -8.32
C GLU A 177 -3.16 -35.35 -7.81
N SER A 178 -3.30 -34.11 -8.30
CA SER A 178 -2.50 -32.99 -7.80
C SER A 178 -2.88 -32.61 -6.38
N LEU A 179 -4.16 -32.75 -6.00
CA LEU A 179 -4.65 -32.54 -4.64
C LEU A 179 -4.30 -33.69 -3.69
N ARG A 180 -4.26 -34.95 -4.16
CA ARG A 180 -3.90 -36.13 -3.33
C ARG A 180 -2.41 -36.35 -3.12
N LYS A 181 -1.51 -35.71 -3.90
CA LYS A 181 -0.05 -35.86 -3.75
C LYS A 181 0.46 -35.20 -2.46
N GLN A 182 0.24 -35.85 -1.32
CA GLN A 182 0.71 -35.39 -0.03
C GLN A 182 2.10 -35.95 0.30
N ASN A 183 3.10 -35.05 0.37
CA ASN A 183 4.40 -35.34 0.98
C ASN A 183 4.24 -35.62 2.50
N ARG A 184 5.22 -36.31 3.11
CA ARG A 184 5.22 -36.62 4.57
C ARG A 184 5.03 -35.38 5.45
N PHE A 185 5.59 -34.25 5.02
CA PHE A 185 5.41 -32.94 5.66
C PHE A 185 3.96 -32.42 5.55
N SER A 186 3.31 -32.62 4.40
CA SER A 186 1.91 -32.20 4.18
C SER A 186 0.96 -32.91 5.15
N ARG A 187 1.09 -34.23 5.31
CA ARG A 187 0.31 -35.03 6.28
C ARG A 187 0.53 -34.60 7.72
N ALA A 188 1.79 -34.28 8.09
CA ALA A 188 2.11 -33.89 9.44
C ALA A 188 1.40 -32.59 9.83
N SER A 189 1.34 -31.62 8.93
CA SER A 189 0.66 -30.37 9.25
C SER A 189 -0.84 -30.36 8.91
N GLU A 190 -1.36 -31.22 8.04
CA GLU A 190 -2.81 -31.47 7.96
C GLU A 190 -3.38 -31.87 9.32
N ARG A 191 -2.73 -32.84 10.00
CA ARG A 191 -3.10 -33.22 11.37
C ARG A 191 -2.98 -32.07 12.38
N PHE A 192 -2.01 -31.18 12.19
CA PHE A 192 -1.88 -29.99 13.02
C PHE A 192 -3.07 -29.05 12.80
N PHE A 193 -3.44 -28.76 11.54
CA PHE A 193 -4.60 -27.93 11.21
C PHE A 193 -5.90 -28.53 11.73
N GLU A 194 -6.14 -29.82 11.56
CA GLU A 194 -7.32 -30.51 12.12
C GLU A 194 -7.39 -30.35 13.65
N ARG A 195 -6.25 -30.46 14.33
CA ARG A 195 -6.17 -30.25 15.78
C ARG A 195 -6.51 -28.80 16.17
N VAL A 196 -5.99 -27.83 15.42
CA VAL A 196 -6.29 -26.41 15.64
C VAL A 196 -7.78 -26.14 15.43
N ILE A 197 -8.37 -26.65 14.35
CA ILE A 197 -9.80 -26.52 14.04
C ILE A 197 -10.66 -27.15 15.16
N ALA A 198 -10.30 -28.34 15.64
CA ALA A 198 -11.02 -29.01 16.71
C ALA A 198 -10.90 -28.26 18.06
N VAL A 199 -9.75 -27.66 18.35
CA VAL A 199 -9.58 -26.78 19.51
C VAL A 199 -10.43 -25.52 19.36
N TYR A 200 -10.35 -24.85 18.21
CA TYR A 200 -11.15 -23.68 17.89
C TYR A 200 -12.65 -23.94 18.04
N GLY A 201 -13.15 -25.06 17.50
CA GLY A 201 -14.56 -25.45 17.62
C GLY A 201 -15.03 -25.62 19.08
N ARG A 202 -14.18 -26.17 19.95
CA ARG A 202 -14.49 -26.30 21.40
C ARG A 202 -14.58 -24.94 22.08
N TRP A 203 -13.67 -24.02 21.78
CA TRP A 203 -13.72 -22.65 22.32
C TRP A 203 -14.90 -21.87 21.78
N LEU A 204 -15.16 -21.97 20.47
CA LEU A 204 -16.28 -21.31 19.81
C LEU A 204 -17.61 -21.75 20.43
N SER A 205 -17.81 -23.05 20.66
CA SER A 205 -19.01 -23.56 21.34
C SER A 205 -19.19 -22.96 22.74
N ARG A 206 -18.10 -22.81 23.50
CA ARG A 206 -18.17 -22.12 24.81
C ARG A 206 -18.56 -20.65 24.71
N VAL A 207 -18.02 -19.93 23.75
CA VAL A 207 -18.30 -18.50 23.53
C VAL A 207 -19.76 -18.30 23.09
N LEU A 208 -20.24 -19.14 22.16
CA LEU A 208 -21.63 -19.11 21.69
C LEU A 208 -22.64 -19.46 22.78
N ASN A 209 -22.26 -20.31 23.74
CA ASN A 209 -23.11 -20.64 24.89
C ASN A 209 -23.21 -19.51 25.93
N HIS A 210 -22.40 -18.45 25.83
CA HIS A 210 -22.41 -17.32 26.76
C HIS A 210 -22.62 -15.98 26.03
N PRO A 211 -23.80 -15.76 25.42
CA PRO A 211 -24.05 -14.60 24.55
C PRO A 211 -23.89 -13.26 25.28
N TRP A 212 -24.28 -13.17 26.55
CA TRP A 212 -24.15 -11.95 27.35
C TRP A 212 -22.70 -11.58 27.65
N LEU A 213 -21.84 -12.57 27.95
CA LEU A 213 -20.40 -12.34 28.12
C LEU A 213 -19.77 -11.92 26.81
N THR A 214 -20.11 -12.58 25.71
CA THR A 214 -19.63 -12.24 24.36
C THR A 214 -20.05 -10.83 23.95
N LEU A 215 -21.29 -10.43 24.24
CA LEU A 215 -21.77 -9.07 24.03
C LEU A 215 -21.04 -8.06 24.92
N GLY A 216 -20.79 -8.40 26.19
CA GLY A 216 -20.01 -7.57 27.12
C GLY A 216 -18.58 -7.33 26.62
N VAL A 217 -17.91 -8.37 26.09
CA VAL A 217 -16.58 -8.24 25.47
C VAL A 217 -16.64 -7.36 24.23
N ALA A 218 -17.64 -7.54 23.36
CA ALA A 218 -17.82 -6.73 22.16
C ALA A 218 -18.02 -5.23 22.50
N LEU A 219 -18.91 -4.94 23.45
CA LEU A 219 -19.16 -3.57 23.91
C LEU A 219 -17.94 -2.96 24.60
N SER A 220 -17.23 -3.73 25.42
CA SER A 220 -16.00 -3.26 26.08
C SER A 220 -14.90 -2.97 25.07
N THR A 221 -14.76 -3.79 24.02
CA THR A 221 -13.78 -3.59 22.95
C THR A 221 -14.13 -2.36 22.11
N LEU A 222 -15.42 -2.11 21.86
CA LEU A 222 -15.90 -0.89 21.19
C LEU A 222 -15.61 0.35 22.04
N ALA A 223 -15.94 0.31 23.33
CA ALA A 223 -15.66 1.39 24.27
C ALA A 223 -14.16 1.69 24.36
N LEU A 224 -13.32 0.64 24.47
CA LEU A 224 -11.87 0.78 24.48
C LEU A 224 -11.35 1.39 23.17
N SER A 225 -11.90 0.98 22.02
CA SER A 225 -11.54 1.57 20.71
C SER A 225 -11.86 3.07 20.66
N ILE A 226 -13.03 3.48 21.16
CA ILE A 226 -13.42 4.90 21.22
C ILE A 226 -12.50 5.68 22.16
N ILE A 227 -12.19 5.12 23.33
CA ILE A 227 -11.27 5.70 24.32
C ILE A 227 -9.90 5.93 23.67
N LEU A 228 -9.32 4.89 23.05
CA LEU A 228 -8.04 4.98 22.36
C LEU A 228 -8.08 6.00 21.22
N TRP A 229 -9.16 6.04 20.43
CA TRP A 229 -9.31 7.00 19.34
C TRP A 229 -9.29 8.47 19.83
N VAL A 230 -9.84 8.75 21.01
CA VAL A 230 -9.80 10.09 21.62
C VAL A 230 -8.39 10.41 22.14
N PHE A 231 -7.68 9.44 22.73
CA PHE A 231 -6.36 9.64 23.34
C PHE A 231 -5.20 9.67 22.32
N ILE A 232 -5.33 9.03 21.17
CA ILE A 232 -4.25 8.97 20.17
C ILE A 232 -4.04 10.38 19.57
N PRO A 233 -2.82 10.95 19.68
CA PRO A 233 -2.52 12.24 19.08
C PRO A 233 -2.62 12.14 17.55
N LYS A 234 -3.30 13.10 16.94
CA LYS A 234 -3.52 13.13 15.50
C LYS A 234 -2.30 13.76 14.83
N GLY A 235 -1.55 12.95 14.10
CA GLY A 235 -0.49 13.40 13.19
C GLY A 235 -0.94 13.22 11.73
N PHE A 236 -0.42 14.04 10.82
CA PHE A 236 -0.80 14.00 9.40
C PHE A 236 0.13 13.06 8.60
N PHE A 237 1.43 13.30 8.66
CA PHE A 237 2.46 12.39 8.16
C PHE A 237 3.62 12.33 9.17
N PRO A 238 4.28 11.16 9.32
CA PRO A 238 5.54 11.11 10.03
C PRO A 238 6.57 11.99 9.30
N ILE A 239 7.35 12.75 10.06
CA ILE A 239 8.51 13.44 9.51
C ILE A 239 9.51 12.37 9.04
N GLN A 240 9.80 12.35 7.74
CA GLN A 240 10.75 11.44 7.14
C GLN A 240 12.09 12.16 6.96
N ASP A 241 13.18 11.48 7.32
CA ASP A 241 14.53 11.96 7.04
C ASP A 241 14.81 11.77 5.54
N ASN A 242 14.87 12.89 4.81
CA ASN A 242 15.16 12.90 3.38
C ASN A 242 16.65 13.18 3.10
N GLY A 243 17.52 13.12 4.11
CA GLY A 243 18.94 13.43 4.00
C GLY A 243 19.23 14.91 3.73
N ILE A 244 18.25 15.79 3.96
CA ILE A 244 18.37 17.24 3.73
C ILE A 244 18.06 17.98 5.02
N ILE A 245 19.03 18.78 5.46
CA ILE A 245 18.87 19.72 6.56
C ILE A 245 18.83 21.13 5.95
N GLN A 246 17.78 21.88 6.27
CA GLN A 246 17.65 23.28 5.86
C GLN A 246 17.87 24.18 7.08
N GLY A 247 18.67 25.23 6.90
CA GLY A 247 18.95 26.22 7.94
C GLY A 247 19.05 27.62 7.34
N THR A 248 18.70 28.62 8.14
CA THR A 248 18.76 30.03 7.74
C THR A 248 19.78 30.75 8.61
N LEU A 249 20.76 31.43 7.98
CA LEU A 249 21.68 32.30 8.68
C LEU A 249 21.08 33.71 8.79
N GLN A 250 20.90 34.22 10.01
CA GLN A 250 20.41 35.57 10.25
C GLN A 250 21.54 36.46 10.77
N ALA A 251 21.72 37.63 10.17
CA ALA A 251 22.70 38.64 10.57
C ALA A 251 22.01 40.00 10.81
N PRO A 252 22.62 40.94 11.56
CA PRO A 252 22.07 42.29 11.76
C PRO A 252 21.81 43.01 10.43
N GLN A 253 20.75 43.85 10.39
CA GLN A 253 20.36 44.58 9.18
C GLN A 253 21.42 45.56 8.63
N SER A 254 22.40 45.93 9.46
CA SER A 254 23.52 46.80 9.08
C SER A 254 24.66 46.09 8.33
N VAL A 255 24.60 44.75 8.20
CA VAL A 255 25.67 43.96 7.57
C VAL A 255 25.61 44.07 6.05
N SER A 256 26.76 44.38 5.43
CA SER A 256 26.89 44.42 3.97
C SER A 256 26.84 43.01 3.35
N PHE A 257 26.44 42.93 2.08
CA PHE A 257 26.41 41.66 1.33
C PHE A 257 27.75 40.92 1.36
N ALA A 258 28.86 41.64 1.20
CA ALA A 258 30.20 41.05 1.24
C ALA A 258 30.53 40.40 2.59
N SER A 259 30.18 41.08 3.70
CA SER A 259 30.40 40.54 5.05
C SER A 259 29.47 39.35 5.34
N MET A 260 28.24 39.38 4.84
CA MET A 260 27.32 38.24 4.96
C MET A 260 27.84 37.01 4.19
N ALA A 261 28.34 37.21 2.97
CA ALA A 261 28.94 36.14 2.17
C ALA A 261 30.17 35.52 2.85
N GLU A 262 31.00 36.32 3.50
CA GLU A 262 32.15 35.83 4.26
C GLU A 262 31.73 34.99 5.47
N ARG A 263 30.75 35.48 6.26
CA ARG A 263 30.18 34.74 7.39
C ARG A 263 29.53 33.43 6.96
N GLN A 264 28.81 33.44 5.84
CA GLN A 264 28.18 32.25 5.30
C GLN A 264 29.20 31.21 4.82
N ARG A 265 30.33 31.64 4.22
CA ARG A 265 31.45 30.74 3.90
C ARG A 265 32.11 30.14 5.14
N GLN A 266 32.27 30.93 6.21
CA GLN A 266 32.82 30.42 7.47
C GLN A 266 31.92 29.31 8.03
N VAL A 267 30.60 29.55 8.11
CA VAL A 267 29.63 28.55 8.60
C VAL A 267 29.60 27.32 7.68
N ALA A 268 29.58 27.51 6.37
CA ALA A 268 29.66 26.43 5.39
C ALA A 268 30.90 25.55 5.60
N SER A 269 32.06 26.16 5.85
CA SER A 269 33.32 25.42 6.10
C SER A 269 33.34 24.65 7.40
N ILE A 270 32.54 25.06 8.40
CA ILE A 270 32.40 24.33 9.67
C ILE A 270 31.48 23.13 9.46
N ILE A 271 30.36 23.32 8.76
CA ILE A 271 29.38 22.25 8.50
C ILE A 271 29.97 21.16 7.59
N LEU A 272 30.75 21.54 6.56
CA LEU A 272 31.42 20.59 5.65
C LEU A 272 32.53 19.76 6.31
N LYS A 273 32.95 20.08 7.55
CA LYS A 273 33.88 19.24 8.30
C LYS A 273 33.20 18.03 8.94
N ASP A 274 31.88 18.04 9.05
CA ASP A 274 31.13 16.91 9.57
C ASP A 274 31.11 15.78 8.52
N PRO A 275 31.58 14.56 8.85
CA PRO A 275 31.57 13.44 7.92
C PRO A 275 30.15 13.01 7.47
N ALA A 276 29.10 13.44 8.17
CA ALA A 276 27.71 13.19 7.77
C ALA A 276 27.20 14.14 6.67
N VAL A 277 27.96 15.18 6.31
CA VAL A 277 27.55 16.19 5.32
C VAL A 277 28.29 15.98 4.00
N GLU A 278 27.61 15.39 3.02
CA GLU A 278 28.18 15.13 1.69
C GLU A 278 28.32 16.41 0.85
N SER A 279 27.33 17.30 0.90
CA SER A 279 27.35 18.57 0.17
C SER A 279 26.53 19.65 0.86
N LEU A 280 26.91 20.91 0.65
CA LEU A 280 26.22 22.07 1.19
C LEU A 280 26.04 23.12 0.11
N THR A 281 24.79 23.55 -0.09
CA THR A 281 24.46 24.68 -0.96
C THR A 281 24.03 25.84 -0.09
N SER A 282 24.60 27.03 -0.33
CA SER A 282 24.33 28.21 0.47
C SER A 282 24.12 29.42 -0.44
N PHE A 283 23.00 30.13 -0.26
CA PHE A 283 22.69 31.35 -1.01
C PHE A 283 22.63 32.55 -0.06
N VAL A 284 23.20 33.67 -0.47
CA VAL A 284 23.14 34.95 0.26
C VAL A 284 22.12 35.83 -0.45
N GLY A 285 21.01 36.12 0.22
CA GLY A 285 19.94 36.94 -0.35
C GLY A 285 18.59 36.68 0.33
N VAL A 286 17.64 37.56 0.08
CA VAL A 286 16.24 37.37 0.46
C VAL A 286 15.57 36.58 -0.67
N ASP A 287 15.69 35.25 -0.67
CA ASP A 287 14.61 34.35 -1.09
C ASP A 287 15.05 32.88 -1.06
N GLY A 288 14.18 32.06 -0.47
CA GLY A 288 14.29 30.61 -0.43
C GLY A 288 13.37 29.96 0.60
N THR A 289 13.03 30.67 1.69
CA THR A 289 12.28 30.09 2.83
C THR A 289 11.54 31.14 3.66
N LYS A 290 10.63 31.93 3.06
CA LYS A 290 9.64 32.69 3.83
C LYS A 290 8.26 32.00 3.77
N PRO A 291 7.74 31.43 4.87
CA PRO A 291 6.31 31.23 5.02
C PRO A 291 5.68 32.59 5.39
N GLY A 292 4.88 33.15 4.49
CA GLY A 292 3.99 34.28 4.78
C GLY A 292 4.66 35.67 4.76
N ALA A 293 4.54 36.37 3.64
CA ALA A 293 4.52 37.82 3.64
C ALA A 293 3.54 38.29 2.57
N GLU A 294 2.35 38.72 3.01
CA GLU A 294 1.32 39.36 2.20
C GLU A 294 1.91 40.44 1.30
N GLN A 295 1.69 40.29 -0.02
CA GLN A 295 1.86 41.36 -0.99
C GLN A 295 0.80 42.44 -0.72
N ARG A 296 1.22 43.60 -0.21
CA ARG A 296 0.46 44.84 -0.38
C ARG A 296 0.90 45.50 -1.70
N PRO A 297 -0.03 45.96 -2.56
CA PRO A 297 0.33 46.61 -3.81
C PRO A 297 0.85 48.02 -3.55
N SER A 298 1.97 48.35 -4.18
CA SER A 298 2.58 49.67 -4.21
C SER A 298 1.70 50.65 -4.98
N ALA A 299 1.16 51.65 -4.29
CA ALA A 299 0.64 52.88 -4.91
C ALA A 299 1.36 54.05 -4.26
N ASP A 300 2.31 54.65 -4.98
CA ASP A 300 2.63 56.08 -4.94
C ASP A 300 3.72 56.39 -5.98
N GLN A 301 3.30 56.95 -7.12
CA GLN A 301 4.14 57.77 -7.99
C GLN A 301 3.78 59.24 -7.70
N PRO A 302 4.76 60.12 -7.48
CA PRO A 302 4.45 61.53 -7.24
C PRO A 302 4.13 62.23 -8.56
N GLN A 303 2.98 62.93 -8.58
CA GLN A 303 2.71 63.97 -9.56
C GLN A 303 3.68 65.14 -9.34
N ALA A 304 4.40 65.54 -10.39
CA ALA A 304 5.05 66.83 -10.48
C ALA A 304 4.81 67.44 -11.87
N ALA A 305 4.27 68.65 -11.83
CA ALA A 305 3.83 69.53 -12.90
C ALA A 305 4.89 69.86 -13.96
N GLY A 306 4.40 70.23 -15.16
CA GLY A 306 5.17 70.83 -16.25
C GLY A 306 4.51 70.61 -17.60
#